data_AF-A0A918AN55-F1
#
_entry.id   AF-A0A918AN55-F1
#
_cell.length_a   1.000
_cell.length_b   1.000
_cell.length_c   1.000
_cell.angle_alpha   90.00
_cell.angle_beta   90.00
_cell.angle_gamma   90.00
#
_symmetry.space_group_name_H-M   'P 1'
#
loop_
_entity.id
_entity.type
_entity.pdbx_description
1 polymer ?
#
loop_
_entity_poly.entity_id
_entity_poly.type
_entity_poly.pdbx_seq_one_letter_code
_entity_poly.pdbx_strand_id
1 'polypeptide(L)'
;MGLAARGGAAGFGRPVDTFGGGVAVDGPGPGLDALMPDWTYHPLRGIAARSLGVRRSQRLALRTLARVGSLPGGGWLVAHALGHRHLPPHLAGAVAGVPVRSRLGAVVPPGVARDAVRALPLIGAGVVVVAPVAVDDVPLVREAAAGRRVPVIAHAVSAQARDAVAPHVDAAVTEGLEHTSTGSVAHAAEVLADPGKSVLVTPPVLVRAGPGWFGRVIDAATPTDPGPGRQRGWPAWWWGLLVGLGMIGAGLGAAAITLGPVLLWYDRAFLGMDVARLHAVNHHLVHFLQHDRITMAGTMVAIGAVYTGLAAGGLRQGMAWARDAYLVSGWIAFPTLLYFLGFGFVEPLHTAVVVVLFPMFLLATRRRTGPRWTVREDGPEHLRHRALVGQLLLVCTGISLFIGGAVVSFVGLTGVFVDSDLDFLRVGADAFDQRLLSFIAHDRAGFGGALMAAAAAITLLSAWGWRRGEWWVWWSLAVAAAAGFLPALLVHGVIGYVDFFHLAPVVLGLGLTVTGLALSRSYLCGGAARCSPRGAAHRVTATDR
;
A
#
# COMPACT_ATOMS: atom_id res chain seq x y z
N MET A 1 -37.84 -66.89 -21.65
CA MET A 1 -37.02 -67.01 -22.88
C MET A 1 -35.86 -66.03 -22.70
N GLY A 2 -34.63 -66.38 -22.38
CA GLY A 2 -33.96 -67.66 -22.15
C GLY A 2 -32.49 -67.38 -21.82
N LEU A 3 -32.06 -67.84 -20.63
CA LEU A 3 -30.73 -68.34 -20.25
C LEU A 3 -29.53 -67.36 -20.20
N ALA A 4 -28.92 -67.10 -19.03
CA ALA A 4 -28.02 -67.96 -18.19
C ALA A 4 -26.54 -67.85 -18.68
N ALA A 5 -25.47 -67.83 -17.87
CA ALA A 5 -25.18 -68.27 -16.50
C ALA A 5 -23.87 -67.55 -16.03
N ARG A 6 -23.63 -67.13 -14.77
CA ARG A 6 -23.25 -67.83 -13.50
C ARG A 6 -21.75 -67.66 -13.11
N GLY A 7 -21.57 -67.40 -11.81
CA GLY A 7 -20.37 -67.64 -10.98
C GLY A 7 -19.78 -66.36 -10.36
N GLY A 8 -19.82 -66.04 -9.05
CA GLY A 8 -20.16 -66.75 -7.83
C GLY A 8 -18.92 -67.10 -7.00
N ALA A 9 -18.61 -66.33 -5.94
CA ALA A 9 -18.32 -66.79 -4.56
C ALA A 9 -17.64 -65.73 -3.64
N ALA A 10 -18.14 -65.67 -2.40
CA ALA A 10 -17.53 -65.32 -1.09
C ALA A 10 -16.61 -64.08 -0.97
N GLY A 11 -16.79 -63.12 -0.06
CA GLY A 11 -17.30 -63.19 1.31
C GLY A 11 -16.15 -63.13 2.31
N PHE A 12 -15.80 -61.94 2.83
CA PHE A 12 -15.07 -61.75 4.09
C PHE A 12 -15.22 -60.29 4.54
N GLY A 13 -15.86 -60.07 5.70
CA GLY A 13 -15.94 -58.78 6.37
C GLY A 13 -14.70 -58.50 7.23
N ARG A 14 -14.42 -57.21 7.44
CA ARG A 14 -13.65 -56.57 8.55
C ARG A 14 -13.36 -55.10 8.19
N PRO A 15 -13.00 -54.22 9.15
CA PRO A 15 -13.79 -53.76 10.30
C PRO A 15 -13.91 -52.22 10.30
N VAL A 16 -14.71 -51.70 11.22
CA VAL A 16 -14.75 -50.27 11.58
C VAL A 16 -13.48 -49.93 12.35
N ASP A 17 -12.60 -49.12 11.77
CA ASP A 17 -11.43 -48.60 12.46
C ASP A 17 -11.73 -47.23 13.10
N THR A 18 -11.83 -47.27 14.42
CA THR A 18 -11.71 -46.13 15.35
C THR A 18 -10.33 -45.49 15.21
N PHE A 19 -10.24 -44.25 14.75
CA PHE A 19 -8.99 -43.47 14.80
C PHE A 19 -8.89 -42.69 16.12
N GLY A 20 -8.43 -43.39 17.16
CA GLY A 20 -7.58 -42.81 18.18
C GLY A 20 -6.13 -43.19 17.84
N GLY A 21 -5.26 -42.21 17.60
CA GLY A 21 -3.87 -42.46 17.23
C GLY A 21 -3.05 -41.20 17.36
N GLY A 22 -2.36 -41.04 18.49
CA GLY A 22 -1.29 -40.08 18.64
C GLY A 22 -0.18 -40.37 17.65
N VAL A 23 0.22 -39.36 16.88
CA VAL A 23 1.38 -39.44 16.01
C VAL A 23 2.61 -39.10 16.85
N ALA A 24 3.37 -40.12 17.20
CA ALA A 24 4.77 -39.98 17.59
C ALA A 24 5.55 -39.45 16.38
N VAL A 25 6.19 -38.31 16.54
CA VAL A 25 7.10 -37.73 15.55
C VAL A 25 8.51 -38.17 15.92
N ASP A 26 8.92 -39.35 15.45
CA ASP A 26 10.32 -39.77 15.43
C ASP A 26 10.91 -39.47 14.04
N GLY A 27 11.60 -38.34 13.97
CA GLY A 27 12.46 -37.93 12.86
C GLY A 27 13.43 -36.86 13.38
N PRO A 28 14.68 -36.80 12.90
CA PRO A 28 15.62 -35.80 13.35
C PRO A 28 15.00 -34.42 13.08
N GLY A 29 14.80 -33.64 14.15
CA GLY A 29 14.18 -32.32 14.07
C GLY A 29 14.85 -31.46 13.00
N PRO A 30 14.13 -30.53 12.36
CA PRO A 30 14.71 -29.67 11.34
C PRO A 30 15.93 -28.98 11.94
N GLY A 31 17.10 -29.27 11.37
CA GLY A 31 18.37 -28.72 11.83
C GLY A 31 18.29 -27.20 11.92
N LEU A 32 19.11 -26.62 12.81
CA LEU A 32 19.26 -25.17 13.05
C LEU A 32 19.38 -24.32 11.77
N ASP A 33 19.70 -24.96 10.64
CA ASP A 33 19.76 -24.43 9.28
C ASP A 33 18.44 -23.90 8.68
N ALA A 34 17.27 -24.24 9.24
CA ALA A 34 15.94 -23.82 8.74
C ALA A 34 15.35 -22.56 9.41
N LEU A 35 16.07 -21.91 10.34
CA LEU A 35 15.51 -20.94 11.29
C LEU A 35 15.64 -19.46 10.89
N MET A 36 16.03 -19.14 9.65
CA MET A 36 16.22 -17.74 9.25
C MET A 36 14.94 -17.13 8.67
N PRO A 37 14.37 -16.08 9.28
CA PRO A 37 13.18 -15.44 8.73
C PRO A 37 13.52 -14.68 7.43
N ASP A 38 12.63 -14.72 6.45
CA ASP A 38 12.78 -14.03 5.17
C ASP A 38 11.90 -12.78 5.13
N TRP A 39 12.54 -11.66 4.82
CA TRP A 39 11.92 -10.34 4.77
C TRP A 39 12.03 -9.72 3.38
N THR A 40 12.51 -10.50 2.41
CA THR A 40 12.52 -10.10 1.02
C THR A 40 11.07 -10.00 0.55
N TYR A 41 10.73 -8.89 -0.09
CA TYR A 41 9.42 -8.74 -0.71
C TYR A 41 9.18 -9.91 -1.67
N HIS A 42 8.04 -10.61 -1.53
CA HIS A 42 7.80 -11.93 -2.14
C HIS A 42 8.14 -12.01 -3.64
N PRO A 43 7.66 -11.07 -4.49
CA PRO A 43 8.04 -11.00 -5.90
C PRO A 43 9.55 -10.92 -6.18
N LEU A 44 10.32 -10.29 -5.29
CA LEU A 44 11.77 -10.11 -5.45
C LEU A 44 12.57 -11.28 -4.88
N ARG A 45 11.95 -12.15 -4.08
CA ARG A 45 12.62 -13.27 -3.40
C ARG A 45 13.35 -14.19 -4.36
N GLY A 46 12.72 -14.59 -5.46
CA GLY A 46 13.34 -15.47 -6.46
C GLY A 46 14.54 -14.82 -7.16
N ILE A 47 14.44 -13.53 -7.47
CA ILE A 47 15.52 -12.78 -8.13
C ILE A 47 16.70 -12.62 -7.16
N ALA A 48 16.43 -12.18 -5.92
CA ALA A 48 17.44 -12.01 -4.88
C ALA A 48 18.12 -13.33 -4.50
N ALA A 49 17.36 -14.43 -4.45
CA ALA A 49 17.90 -15.76 -4.19
C ALA A 49 18.84 -16.23 -5.30
N ARG A 50 18.53 -15.96 -6.57
CA ARG A 50 19.40 -16.32 -7.71
C ARG A 50 20.66 -15.46 -7.76
N SER A 51 20.57 -14.17 -7.43
CA SER A 51 21.71 -13.25 -7.54
C SER A 51 22.66 -13.31 -6.35
N LEU A 52 22.13 -13.43 -5.13
CA LEU A 52 22.92 -13.35 -3.89
C LEU A 52 23.00 -14.67 -3.12
N GLY A 53 22.12 -15.64 -3.43
CA GLY A 53 21.88 -16.82 -2.62
C GLY A 53 20.86 -16.56 -1.51
N VAL A 54 19.99 -17.54 -1.25
CA VAL A 54 18.83 -17.44 -0.32
C VAL A 54 19.23 -16.91 1.06
N ARG A 55 20.32 -17.43 1.65
CA ARG A 55 20.77 -17.01 2.98
C ARG A 55 21.28 -15.57 3.00
N ARG A 56 22.00 -15.15 1.97
CA ARG A 56 22.56 -13.78 1.92
C ARG A 56 21.46 -12.76 1.66
N SER A 57 20.48 -13.06 0.80
CA SER A 57 19.35 -12.16 0.55
C SER A 57 18.51 -11.95 1.81
N GLN A 58 18.21 -13.02 2.55
CA GLN A 58 17.46 -12.97 3.81
C GLN A 58 18.17 -12.13 4.88
N ARG A 59 19.47 -12.36 5.10
CA ARG A 59 20.28 -11.56 6.04
C ARG A 59 20.37 -10.11 5.60
N LEU A 60 20.56 -9.86 4.30
CA LEU A 60 20.65 -8.51 3.78
C LEU A 60 19.34 -7.75 3.99
N ALA A 61 18.19 -8.38 3.69
CA ALA A 61 16.87 -7.78 3.92
C ALA A 61 16.67 -7.42 5.40
N LEU A 62 16.98 -8.35 6.31
CA LEU A 62 16.87 -8.15 7.74
C LEU A 62 17.80 -7.04 8.25
N ARG A 63 19.07 -7.05 7.83
CA ARG A 63 20.07 -6.04 8.19
C ARG A 63 19.71 -4.67 7.66
N THR A 64 19.19 -4.57 6.44
CA THR A 64 18.74 -3.30 5.86
C THR A 64 17.60 -2.73 6.68
N LEU A 65 16.59 -3.54 7.01
CA LEU A 65 15.47 -3.10 7.85
C LEU A 65 15.94 -2.69 9.25
N ALA A 66 16.86 -3.44 9.85
CA ALA A 66 17.45 -3.12 11.15
C ALA A 66 18.29 -1.83 11.13
N ARG A 67 19.07 -1.60 10.06
CA ARG A 67 19.87 -0.39 9.86
C ARG A 67 18.98 0.83 9.73
N VAL A 68 17.99 0.79 8.82
CA VAL A 68 17.03 1.87 8.65
C VAL A 68 16.29 2.14 9.97
N GLY A 69 15.83 1.09 10.65
CA GLY A 69 15.20 1.20 11.96
C GLY A 69 16.06 1.86 13.03
N SER A 70 17.37 1.67 12.97
CA SER A 70 18.33 2.18 13.96
C SER A 70 18.72 3.65 13.75
N LEU A 71 18.45 4.22 12.57
CA LEU A 71 18.70 5.64 12.31
C LEU A 71 17.74 6.53 13.13
N PRO A 72 18.16 7.74 13.56
CA PRO A 72 17.26 8.73 14.15
C PRO A 72 16.07 8.98 13.22
N GLY A 73 14.85 8.80 13.72
CA GLY A 73 13.62 8.92 12.91
C GLY A 73 13.36 7.77 11.91
N GLY A 74 14.32 6.89 11.65
CA GLY A 74 14.18 5.81 10.68
C GLY A 74 13.14 4.76 11.08
N GLY A 75 13.03 4.46 12.38
CA GLY A 75 11.94 3.61 12.90
C GLY A 75 10.55 4.23 12.71
N TRP A 76 10.44 5.55 12.86
CA TRP A 76 9.20 6.29 12.58
C TRP A 76 8.88 6.20 11.10
N LEU A 77 9.87 6.44 10.21
CA LEU A 77 9.69 6.40 8.76
C LEU A 77 9.23 5.02 8.28
N VAL A 78 9.83 3.94 8.76
CA VAL A 78 9.46 2.57 8.36
C VAL A 78 8.06 2.21 8.85
N ALA A 79 7.75 2.47 10.11
CA ALA A 79 6.40 2.25 10.64
C ALA A 79 5.35 3.08 9.87
N HIS A 80 5.75 4.28 9.42
CA HIS A 80 4.92 5.15 8.60
C HIS A 80 4.72 4.61 7.18
N ALA A 81 5.79 4.18 6.53
CA ALA A 81 5.78 3.67 5.16
C ALA A 81 5.11 2.29 5.02
N LEU A 82 5.19 1.45 6.06
CA LEU A 82 4.59 0.12 6.04
C LEU A 82 3.15 0.12 6.59
N GLY A 83 2.65 1.23 7.14
CA GLY A 83 1.26 1.35 7.61
C GLY A 83 0.96 0.71 8.98
N HIS A 84 1.98 0.33 9.76
CA HIS A 84 1.82 -0.42 11.02
C HIS A 84 1.54 0.49 12.24
N ARG A 85 0.81 1.59 12.05
CA ARG A 85 0.66 2.67 13.05
C ARG A 85 -0.46 2.44 14.06
N HIS A 86 -1.36 1.50 13.80
CA HIS A 86 -2.65 1.41 14.47
C HIS A 86 -2.79 0.09 15.21
N LEU A 87 -2.06 -0.07 16.32
CA LEU A 87 -2.27 -1.23 17.20
C LEU A 87 -3.53 -1.01 18.04
N PRO A 88 -4.54 -1.91 17.96
CA PRO A 88 -5.67 -1.87 18.86
C PRO A 88 -5.24 -2.08 20.32
N PRO A 89 -5.75 -1.27 21.28
CA PRO A 89 -5.38 -1.41 22.68
C PRO A 89 -5.64 -2.79 23.29
N HIS A 90 -6.66 -3.52 22.81
CA HIS A 90 -7.01 -4.86 23.31
C HIS A 90 -5.97 -5.94 22.93
N LEU A 91 -5.08 -5.66 21.97
CA LEU A 91 -3.96 -6.56 21.67
C LEU A 91 -2.85 -6.45 22.71
N ALA A 92 -2.81 -5.39 23.53
CA ALA A 92 -1.89 -5.31 24.65
C ALA A 92 -2.19 -6.39 25.70
N GLY A 93 -1.22 -6.68 26.55
CA GLY A 93 -1.35 -7.67 27.62
C GLY A 93 0.01 -8.09 28.15
N ALA A 94 0.17 -9.36 28.49
CA ALA A 94 1.44 -9.91 28.95
C ALA A 94 1.85 -11.16 28.16
N VAL A 95 3.14 -11.36 27.98
CA VAL A 95 3.74 -12.59 27.44
C VAL A 95 4.81 -13.05 28.40
N ALA A 96 4.69 -14.27 28.93
CA ALA A 96 5.52 -14.78 30.03
C ALA A 96 5.64 -13.79 31.22
N GLY A 97 4.53 -13.15 31.60
CA GLY A 97 4.49 -12.16 32.68
C GLY A 97 5.04 -10.77 32.32
N VAL A 98 5.61 -10.59 31.13
CA VAL A 98 6.15 -9.29 30.68
C VAL A 98 5.08 -8.47 29.98
N PRO A 99 4.83 -7.20 30.38
CA PRO A 99 3.85 -6.35 29.73
C PRO A 99 4.29 -5.99 28.30
N VAL A 100 3.39 -6.19 27.34
CA VAL A 100 3.62 -5.95 25.91
C VAL A 100 2.54 -5.04 25.31
N ARG A 101 2.91 -4.23 24.32
CA ARG A 101 1.95 -3.40 23.55
C ARG A 101 1.11 -4.21 22.57
N SER A 102 1.59 -5.40 22.21
CA SER A 102 0.84 -6.39 21.44
C SER A 102 1.29 -7.79 21.84
N ARG A 103 0.33 -8.69 22.06
CA ARG A 103 0.54 -10.13 22.30
C ARG A 103 0.88 -10.90 21.02
N LEU A 104 1.09 -10.20 19.91
CA LEU A 104 1.61 -10.73 18.66
C LEU A 104 3.13 -10.53 18.59
N GLY A 105 3.89 -11.61 18.52
CA GLY A 105 5.36 -11.58 18.53
C GLY A 105 5.98 -12.56 17.55
N ALA A 106 7.31 -12.62 17.53
CA ALA A 106 8.05 -13.55 16.69
C ALA A 106 9.14 -14.27 17.48
N VAL A 107 9.40 -15.52 17.08
CA VAL A 107 10.49 -16.35 17.58
C VAL A 107 11.66 -16.26 16.62
N VAL A 108 12.88 -16.05 17.14
CA VAL A 108 14.09 -15.96 16.33
C VAL A 108 15.27 -16.68 16.99
N PRO A 109 16.18 -17.29 16.21
CA PRO A 109 17.38 -17.89 16.78
C PRO A 109 18.39 -16.82 17.24
N PRO A 110 19.28 -17.13 18.21
CA PRO A 110 20.27 -16.19 18.75
C PRO A 110 21.13 -15.50 17.68
N GLY A 111 21.55 -16.24 16.66
CA GLY A 111 22.42 -15.73 15.59
C GLY A 111 21.84 -14.61 14.71
N VAL A 112 20.52 -14.36 14.78
CA VAL A 112 19.87 -13.23 14.07
C VAL A 112 19.13 -12.28 15.02
N ALA A 113 19.20 -12.54 16.33
CA ALA A 113 18.42 -11.81 17.34
C ALA A 113 18.71 -10.30 17.30
N ARG A 114 19.97 -9.90 17.10
CA ARG A 114 20.37 -8.47 17.07
C ARG A 114 19.63 -7.68 15.99
N ASP A 115 19.59 -8.21 14.77
CA ASP A 115 18.90 -7.54 13.67
C ASP A 115 17.37 -7.67 13.83
N ALA A 116 16.89 -8.83 14.28
CA ALA A 116 15.47 -9.10 14.49
C ALA A 116 14.82 -8.18 15.53
N VAL A 117 15.45 -7.98 16.69
CA VAL A 117 14.96 -7.08 17.75
C VAL A 117 14.82 -5.63 17.28
N ARG A 118 15.58 -5.23 16.25
CA ARG A 118 15.53 -3.88 15.66
C ARG A 118 14.54 -3.78 14.50
N ALA A 119 14.34 -4.85 13.76
CA ALA A 119 13.53 -4.89 12.55
C ALA A 119 12.07 -5.29 12.81
N LEU A 120 11.83 -6.33 13.61
CA LEU A 120 10.50 -6.91 13.87
C LEU A 120 9.49 -5.92 14.47
N PRO A 121 9.88 -5.01 15.39
CA PRO A 121 8.95 -4.02 15.90
C PRO A 121 8.39 -3.09 14.83
N LEU A 122 9.18 -2.81 13.79
CA LEU A 122 8.79 -1.88 12.71
C LEU A 122 7.67 -2.43 11.84
N ILE A 123 7.52 -3.75 11.83
CA ILE A 123 6.50 -4.48 11.09
C ILE A 123 5.42 -5.04 12.02
N GLY A 124 5.33 -4.59 13.27
CA GLY A 124 4.20 -4.88 14.15
C GLY A 124 4.39 -5.98 15.19
N ALA A 125 5.59 -6.54 15.36
CA ALA A 125 5.86 -7.43 16.49
C ALA A 125 5.90 -6.63 17.81
N GLY A 126 5.08 -7.03 18.78
CA GLY A 126 5.04 -6.45 20.13
C GLY A 126 6.04 -7.06 21.11
N VAL A 127 6.61 -8.22 20.76
CA VAL A 127 7.62 -8.95 21.55
C VAL A 127 8.50 -9.79 20.62
N VAL A 128 9.77 -9.97 20.99
CA VAL A 128 10.69 -10.88 20.30
C VAL A 128 11.17 -11.95 21.27
N VAL A 129 10.93 -13.22 20.92
CA VAL A 129 11.40 -14.37 21.68
C VAL A 129 12.66 -14.91 21.02
N VAL A 130 13.77 -14.93 21.75
CA VAL A 130 15.00 -15.57 21.29
C VAL A 130 14.98 -17.02 21.75
N ALA A 131 14.97 -17.96 20.79
CA ALA A 131 14.86 -19.38 21.07
C ALA A 131 15.51 -20.24 19.97
N PRO A 132 16.09 -21.41 20.32
CA PRO A 132 16.50 -21.79 21.68
C PRO A 132 17.75 -21.01 22.13
N VAL A 133 17.93 -20.80 23.44
CA VAL A 133 19.12 -20.15 24.01
C VAL A 133 19.93 -21.14 24.85
N ALA A 134 21.16 -21.43 24.43
CA ALA A 134 22.15 -22.15 25.22
C ALA A 134 23.08 -21.17 25.98
N VAL A 135 23.93 -21.69 26.87
CA VAL A 135 24.88 -20.87 27.65
C VAL A 135 25.82 -20.09 26.73
N ASP A 136 26.28 -20.72 25.63
CA ASP A 136 27.19 -20.09 24.66
C ASP A 136 26.52 -18.95 23.85
N ASP A 137 25.19 -18.90 23.81
CA ASP A 137 24.44 -17.86 23.11
C ASP A 137 24.26 -16.58 23.94
N VAL A 138 24.53 -16.62 25.26
CA VAL A 138 24.30 -15.50 26.18
C VAL A 138 24.96 -14.20 25.70
N PRO A 139 26.20 -14.17 25.18
CA PRO A 139 26.80 -12.95 24.63
C PRO A 139 26.00 -12.36 23.46
N LEU A 140 25.48 -13.20 22.56
CA LEU A 140 24.67 -12.78 21.41
C LEU A 140 23.33 -12.22 21.85
N VAL A 141 22.66 -12.87 22.81
CA VAL A 141 21.38 -12.40 23.35
C VAL A 141 21.56 -11.07 24.10
N ARG A 142 22.64 -10.93 24.88
CA ARG A 142 22.98 -9.68 25.56
C ARG A 142 23.17 -8.53 24.57
N GLU A 143 23.91 -8.76 23.50
CA GLU A 143 24.10 -7.75 22.45
C GLU A 143 22.78 -7.42 21.73
N ALA A 144 21.94 -8.42 21.47
CA ALA A 144 20.65 -8.23 20.82
C ALA A 144 19.66 -7.43 21.67
N ALA A 145 19.63 -7.69 22.98
CA ALA A 145 18.75 -6.99 23.92
C ALA A 145 19.21 -5.56 24.23
N ALA A 146 20.45 -5.20 23.89
CA ALA A 146 20.99 -3.86 24.05
C ALA A 146 20.30 -2.86 23.10
N GLY A 147 19.57 -1.91 23.67
CA GLY A 147 18.80 -0.91 22.91
C GLY A 147 17.53 -1.48 22.27
N ARG A 148 16.98 -2.56 22.82
CA ARG A 148 15.68 -3.13 22.40
C ARG A 148 14.56 -2.09 22.50
N ARG A 149 13.62 -2.13 21.56
CA ARG A 149 12.43 -1.24 21.52
C ARG A 149 11.15 -1.93 21.95
N VAL A 150 11.18 -3.24 21.98
CA VAL A 150 10.11 -4.10 22.47
C VAL A 150 10.71 -5.07 23.47
N PRO A 151 9.88 -5.66 24.35
CA PRO A 151 10.33 -6.71 25.22
C PRO A 151 11.02 -7.86 24.47
N VAL A 152 12.11 -8.34 25.02
CA VAL A 152 12.88 -9.50 24.58
C VAL A 152 12.76 -10.58 25.64
N ILE A 153 12.32 -11.76 25.22
CA ILE A 153 12.18 -12.93 26.09
C ILE A 153 13.15 -14.00 25.61
N ALA A 154 13.92 -14.62 26.50
CA ALA A 154 14.78 -15.74 26.17
C ALA A 154 14.09 -17.06 26.54
N HIS A 155 13.98 -17.98 25.57
CA HIS A 155 13.57 -19.36 25.84
C HIS A 155 14.82 -20.25 25.93
N ALA A 156 15.28 -20.46 27.16
CA ALA A 156 16.51 -21.17 27.47
C ALA A 156 16.31 -22.68 27.46
N VAL A 157 17.32 -23.43 26.99
CA VAL A 157 17.28 -24.90 26.97
C VAL A 157 17.60 -25.54 28.32
N SER A 158 18.09 -24.76 29.29
CA SER A 158 18.44 -25.22 30.64
C SER A 158 18.28 -24.11 31.67
N ALA A 159 18.14 -24.49 32.94
CA ALA A 159 18.10 -23.53 34.05
C ALA A 159 19.39 -22.69 34.12
N GLN A 160 20.56 -23.29 33.83
CA GLN A 160 21.82 -22.58 33.77
C GLN A 160 21.82 -21.49 32.68
N ALA A 161 21.36 -21.81 31.46
CA ALA A 161 21.24 -20.82 30.39
C ALA A 161 20.22 -19.73 30.72
N ARG A 162 19.10 -20.10 31.38
CA ARG A 162 18.08 -19.17 31.86
C ARG A 162 18.67 -18.16 32.84
N ASP A 163 19.36 -18.64 33.87
CA ASP A 163 19.90 -17.81 34.93
C ASP A 163 21.03 -16.91 34.40
N ALA A 164 21.82 -17.41 33.45
CA ALA A 164 22.88 -16.63 32.80
C ALA A 164 22.32 -15.51 31.89
N VAL A 165 21.21 -15.74 31.19
CA VAL A 165 20.64 -14.74 30.27
C VAL A 165 19.67 -13.77 30.95
N ALA A 166 19.05 -14.17 32.07
CA ALA A 166 18.02 -13.40 32.78
C ALA A 166 18.37 -11.93 33.06
N PRO A 167 19.61 -11.55 33.45
CA PRO A 167 19.97 -10.15 33.69
C PRO A 167 19.93 -9.25 32.44
N HIS A 168 19.85 -9.84 31.24
CA HIS A 168 19.99 -9.12 29.98
C HIS A 168 18.67 -8.95 29.22
N VAL A 169 17.63 -9.70 29.58
CA VAL A 169 16.34 -9.76 28.89
C VAL A 169 15.19 -9.38 29.82
N ASP A 170 14.00 -9.17 29.29
CA ASP A 170 12.83 -8.80 30.12
C ASP A 170 12.23 -10.02 30.84
N ALA A 171 12.39 -11.22 30.28
CA ALA A 171 12.13 -12.49 30.95
C ALA A 171 12.98 -13.61 30.35
N ALA A 172 13.32 -14.61 31.17
CA ALA A 172 13.95 -15.85 30.75
C ALA A 172 13.10 -17.03 31.23
N VAL A 173 12.70 -17.90 30.31
CA VAL A 173 11.83 -19.05 30.58
C VAL A 173 12.45 -20.31 30.00
N THR A 174 12.12 -21.46 30.58
CA THR A 174 12.53 -22.79 30.08
C THR A 174 11.37 -23.54 29.43
N GLU A 175 10.13 -23.20 29.77
CA GLU A 175 8.90 -23.81 29.28
C GLU A 175 7.77 -22.76 29.23
N GLY A 176 6.63 -23.10 28.63
CA GLY A 176 5.39 -22.29 28.71
C GLY A 176 5.23 -21.21 27.64
N LEU A 177 6.02 -21.23 26.56
CA LEU A 177 5.77 -20.41 25.37
C LEU A 177 5.16 -21.26 24.25
N GLU A 178 3.89 -21.00 23.95
CA GLU A 178 3.22 -21.58 22.79
C GLU A 178 3.57 -20.79 21.53
N HIS A 179 3.96 -21.51 20.47
CA HIS A 179 4.34 -20.92 19.19
C HIS A 179 3.38 -21.41 18.10
N THR A 180 3.11 -20.55 17.12
CA THR A 180 2.30 -20.93 15.97
C THR A 180 3.16 -21.30 14.77
N SER A 181 2.85 -22.46 14.17
CA SER A 181 3.39 -22.93 12.90
C SER A 181 2.41 -22.70 11.73
N THR A 182 1.20 -22.21 12.01
CA THR A 182 0.23 -21.83 10.99
C THR A 182 0.45 -20.38 10.55
N GLY A 183 0.36 -20.15 9.24
CA GLY A 183 0.34 -18.81 8.66
C GLY A 183 -1.05 -18.21 8.55
N SER A 184 -2.09 -18.90 9.04
CA SER A 184 -3.48 -18.42 8.94
C SER A 184 -3.68 -17.14 9.75
N VAL A 185 -4.08 -16.08 9.05
CA VAL A 185 -4.39 -14.77 9.64
C VAL A 185 -5.65 -14.85 10.51
N ALA A 186 -6.68 -15.57 10.05
CA ALA A 186 -7.94 -15.74 10.78
C ALA A 186 -7.71 -16.48 12.10
N HIS A 187 -6.96 -17.59 12.06
CA HIS A 187 -6.64 -18.34 13.27
C HIS A 187 -5.83 -17.53 14.27
N ALA A 188 -4.83 -16.76 13.81
CA ALA A 188 -4.06 -15.89 14.69
C ALA A 188 -4.95 -14.81 15.34
N ALA A 189 -5.91 -14.25 14.61
CA ALA A 189 -6.88 -13.29 15.15
C ALA A 189 -7.82 -13.92 16.18
N GLU A 190 -8.31 -15.15 15.92
CA GLU A 190 -9.13 -15.91 16.86
C GLU A 190 -8.39 -16.20 18.18
N VAL A 191 -7.12 -16.59 18.10
CA VAL A 191 -6.29 -16.81 19.30
C VAL A 191 -6.10 -15.50 20.08
N LEU A 192 -5.89 -14.38 19.39
CA LEU A 192 -5.72 -13.07 20.03
C LEU A 192 -7.00 -12.51 20.66
N ALA A 193 -8.18 -13.05 20.32
CA ALA A 193 -9.45 -12.66 20.94
C ALA A 193 -9.51 -13.02 22.42
N ASP A 194 -8.80 -14.07 22.86
CA ASP A 194 -8.61 -14.41 24.27
C ASP A 194 -7.48 -13.53 24.85
N PRO A 195 -7.75 -12.63 25.83
CA PRO A 195 -6.74 -11.75 26.43
C PRO A 195 -5.55 -12.47 27.08
N GLY A 196 -5.72 -13.74 27.49
CA GLY A 196 -4.69 -14.54 28.14
C GLY A 196 -3.72 -15.22 27.18
N LYS A 197 -4.02 -15.25 25.88
CA LYS A 197 -3.20 -15.96 24.88
C LYS A 197 -2.26 -15.03 24.13
N SER A 198 -1.21 -15.58 23.55
CA SER A 198 -0.30 -14.83 22.69
C SER A 198 -0.02 -15.61 21.42
N VAL A 199 0.36 -14.90 20.35
CA VAL A 199 0.70 -15.52 19.08
C VAL A 199 2.16 -15.22 18.79
N LEU A 200 3.00 -16.24 18.91
CA LEU A 200 4.42 -16.16 18.62
C LEU A 200 4.72 -16.87 17.30
N VAL A 201 4.99 -16.11 16.26
CA VAL A 201 5.18 -16.65 14.91
C VAL A 201 6.61 -17.17 14.71
N THR A 202 6.73 -18.33 14.08
CA THR A 202 8.03 -18.95 13.79
C THR A 202 8.63 -18.45 12.47
N PRO A 203 9.97 -18.51 12.28
CA PRO A 203 10.61 -18.10 11.03
C PRO A 203 10.04 -18.77 9.76
N PRO A 204 9.73 -20.09 9.74
CA PRO A 204 9.16 -20.73 8.55
C PRO A 204 7.78 -20.18 8.16
N VAL A 205 6.99 -19.70 9.12
CA VAL A 205 5.72 -19.02 8.82
C VAL A 205 5.98 -17.67 8.17
N LEU A 206 6.89 -16.87 8.71
CA LEU A 206 7.25 -15.56 8.16
C LEU A 206 7.82 -15.66 6.75
N VAL A 207 8.63 -16.69 6.47
CA VAL A 207 9.18 -16.96 5.15
C VAL A 207 8.07 -17.23 4.11
N ARG A 208 6.98 -17.89 4.50
CA ARG A 208 5.85 -18.19 3.60
C ARG A 208 4.85 -17.03 3.52
N ALA A 209 4.45 -16.49 4.66
CA ALA A 209 3.41 -15.46 4.76
C ALA A 209 3.93 -14.05 4.38
N GLY A 210 5.23 -13.82 4.52
CA GLY A 210 5.92 -12.55 4.28
C GLY A 210 5.80 -11.53 5.43
N PRO A 211 6.60 -10.45 5.40
CA PRO A 211 6.63 -9.40 6.43
C PRO A 211 5.26 -8.80 6.76
N GLY A 212 4.40 -8.60 5.75
CA GLY A 212 3.09 -8.00 5.94
C GLY A 212 2.10 -8.88 6.70
N TRP A 213 2.49 -10.08 7.15
CA TRP A 213 1.61 -10.97 7.92
C TRP A 213 1.15 -10.33 9.23
N PHE A 214 2.05 -9.67 9.97
CA PHE A 214 1.72 -8.98 11.22
C PHE A 214 0.61 -7.94 11.03
N GLY A 215 0.75 -7.05 10.02
CA GLY A 215 -0.29 -6.08 9.68
C GLY A 215 -1.63 -6.74 9.38
N ARG A 216 -1.64 -7.82 8.59
CA ARG A 216 -2.88 -8.57 8.27
C ARG A 216 -3.53 -9.18 9.51
N VAL A 217 -2.74 -9.73 10.45
CA VAL A 217 -3.24 -10.26 11.74
C VAL A 217 -3.80 -9.14 12.61
N ILE A 218 -3.10 -8.01 12.72
CA ILE A 218 -3.57 -6.84 13.49
C ILE A 218 -4.92 -6.35 12.94
N ASP A 219 -5.05 -6.24 11.62
CA ASP A 219 -6.30 -5.80 10.98
C ASP A 219 -7.44 -6.80 11.16
N ALA A 220 -7.15 -8.11 11.16
CA ALA A 220 -8.13 -9.16 11.37
C ALA A 220 -8.58 -9.26 12.84
N ALA A 221 -7.67 -8.99 13.78
CA ALA A 221 -7.96 -8.96 15.20
C ALA A 221 -8.62 -7.64 15.65
N THR A 222 -8.65 -6.61 14.79
CA THR A 222 -9.29 -5.33 15.14
C THR A 222 -10.81 -5.48 15.22
N PRO A 223 -11.45 -5.17 16.37
CA PRO A 223 -12.89 -5.24 16.50
C PRO A 223 -13.57 -4.27 15.55
N THR A 224 -14.54 -4.79 14.80
CA THR A 224 -15.31 -4.01 13.82
C THR A 224 -16.78 -3.96 14.24
N ASP A 225 -17.38 -2.78 14.20
CA ASP A 225 -18.78 -2.59 14.58
C ASP A 225 -19.69 -2.81 13.36
N PRO A 226 -20.66 -3.75 13.41
CA PRO A 226 -21.56 -4.01 12.29
C PRO A 226 -22.60 -2.89 12.06
N GLY A 227 -22.77 -1.96 13.01
CA GLY A 227 -23.81 -0.93 12.93
C GLY A 227 -23.36 0.40 12.32
N PRO A 228 -24.25 1.16 11.66
CA PRO A 228 -24.02 2.58 11.42
C PRO A 228 -24.07 3.31 12.77
N GLY A 229 -22.94 3.33 13.47
CA GLY A 229 -22.76 4.12 14.69
C GLY A 229 -23.32 5.53 14.49
N ARG A 230 -24.17 5.96 15.43
CA ARG A 230 -24.99 7.17 15.36
C ARG A 230 -24.09 8.41 15.38
N GLN A 231 -23.72 8.92 14.21
CA GLN A 231 -22.91 10.13 14.07
C GLN A 231 -23.81 11.36 13.95
N ARG A 232 -23.51 12.41 14.74
CA ARG A 232 -24.17 13.71 14.63
C ARG A 232 -23.45 14.55 13.56
N GLY A 233 -24.18 14.93 12.52
CA GLY A 233 -23.67 15.67 11.36
C GLY A 233 -23.19 14.78 10.21
N TRP A 234 -22.64 15.41 9.17
CA TRP A 234 -22.20 14.72 7.96
C TRP A 234 -20.96 13.85 8.24
N PRO A 235 -20.96 12.56 7.84
CA PRO A 235 -19.81 11.67 7.96
C PRO A 235 -18.54 12.22 7.29
N ALA A 236 -17.37 11.94 7.87
CA ALA A 236 -16.08 12.42 7.32
C ALA A 236 -15.85 12.00 5.86
N TRP A 237 -16.25 10.78 5.51
CA TRP A 237 -16.09 10.24 4.16
C TRP A 237 -16.92 11.01 3.12
N TRP A 238 -18.03 11.64 3.50
CA TRP A 238 -18.82 12.48 2.58
C TRP A 238 -18.04 13.72 2.14
N TRP A 239 -17.34 14.38 3.06
CA TRP A 239 -16.46 15.50 2.73
C TRP A 239 -15.31 15.06 1.82
N GLY A 240 -14.73 13.88 2.08
CA GLY A 240 -13.69 13.31 1.22
C GLY A 240 -14.19 13.01 -0.19
N LEU A 241 -15.43 12.51 -0.29
CA LEU A 241 -16.09 12.28 -1.57
C LEU A 241 -16.34 13.59 -2.34
N LEU A 242 -16.80 14.64 -1.67
CA LEU A 242 -17.00 15.95 -2.29
C LEU A 242 -15.70 16.56 -2.82
N VAL A 243 -14.58 16.39 -2.11
CA VAL A 243 -13.27 16.82 -2.63
C VAL A 243 -12.87 16.01 -3.85
N GLY A 244 -13.05 14.68 -3.83
CA GLY A 244 -12.76 13.82 -4.98
C GLY A 244 -13.58 14.22 -6.22
N LEU A 245 -14.89 14.41 -6.06
CA LEU A 245 -15.78 14.87 -7.13
C LEU A 245 -15.45 16.30 -7.58
N GLY A 246 -15.12 17.19 -6.64
CA GLY A 246 -14.67 18.55 -6.93
C GLY A 246 -13.39 18.58 -7.76
N MET A 247 -12.42 17.72 -7.46
CA MET A 247 -11.18 17.57 -8.25
C MET A 247 -11.47 17.03 -9.66
N ILE A 248 -12.40 16.09 -9.80
CA ILE A 248 -12.86 15.63 -11.13
C ILE A 248 -13.49 16.78 -11.90
N GLY A 249 -14.42 17.52 -11.27
CA GLY A 249 -15.08 18.66 -11.90
C GLY A 249 -14.11 19.75 -12.31
N ALA A 250 -13.14 20.09 -11.46
CA ALA A 250 -12.09 21.05 -11.75
C ALA A 250 -11.19 20.59 -12.90
N GLY A 251 -10.78 19.31 -12.92
CA GLY A 251 -10.00 18.74 -14.02
C GLY A 251 -10.76 18.73 -15.35
N LEU A 252 -12.05 18.35 -15.35
CA LEU A 252 -12.89 18.42 -16.54
C LEU A 252 -13.09 19.88 -17.02
N GLY A 253 -13.22 20.82 -16.09
CA GLY A 253 -13.27 22.26 -16.40
C GLY A 253 -11.97 22.74 -17.06
N ALA A 254 -10.81 22.36 -16.50
CA ALA A 254 -9.51 22.67 -17.08
C ALA A 254 -9.35 22.06 -18.48
N ALA A 255 -9.78 20.82 -18.69
CA ALA A 255 -9.81 20.19 -20.02
C ALA A 255 -10.69 20.97 -21.01
N ALA A 256 -11.89 21.37 -20.59
CA ALA A 256 -12.81 22.15 -21.43
C ALA A 256 -12.23 23.52 -21.80
N ILE A 257 -11.54 24.20 -20.88
CA ILE A 257 -10.84 25.46 -21.14
C ILE A 257 -9.71 25.24 -22.16
N THR A 258 -8.94 24.18 -21.97
CA THR A 258 -7.79 23.82 -22.83
C THR A 258 -8.21 23.49 -24.27
N LEU A 259 -9.31 22.75 -24.42
CA LEU A 259 -9.88 22.38 -25.73
C LEU A 259 -10.69 23.51 -26.37
N GLY A 260 -11.18 24.46 -25.56
CA GLY A 260 -12.00 25.59 -26.00
C GLY A 260 -11.18 26.89 -26.09
N PRO A 261 -11.42 27.88 -25.21
CA PRO A 261 -10.87 29.23 -25.35
C PRO A 261 -9.34 29.31 -25.21
N VAL A 262 -8.67 28.27 -24.68
CA VAL A 262 -7.24 28.18 -24.33
C VAL A 262 -6.81 29.16 -23.24
N LEU A 263 -7.18 30.44 -23.36
CA LEU A 263 -6.93 31.53 -22.43
C LEU A 263 -8.25 32.09 -21.91
N LEU A 264 -8.33 32.24 -20.58
CA LEU A 264 -9.41 32.97 -19.93
C LEU A 264 -9.12 34.48 -19.90
N TRP A 265 -10.08 35.26 -19.38
CA TRP A 265 -9.95 36.72 -19.32
C TRP A 265 -8.76 37.18 -18.48
N TYR A 266 -8.47 36.49 -17.37
CA TYR A 266 -7.33 36.81 -16.51
C TYR A 266 -5.99 36.39 -17.13
N ASP A 267 -5.96 35.31 -17.93
CA ASP A 267 -4.76 34.90 -18.67
C ASP A 267 -4.39 35.98 -19.70
N ARG A 268 -5.38 36.45 -20.46
CA ARG A 268 -5.21 37.53 -21.45
C ARG A 268 -4.77 38.84 -20.78
N ALA A 269 -5.34 39.17 -19.62
CA ALA A 269 -4.96 40.36 -18.87
C ALA A 269 -3.51 40.30 -18.38
N PHE A 270 -3.05 39.12 -17.93
CA PHE A 270 -1.67 38.93 -17.48
C PHE A 270 -0.68 38.99 -18.66
N LEU A 271 -0.97 38.23 -19.72
CA LEU A 271 -0.13 38.14 -20.92
C LEU A 271 -0.14 39.42 -21.78
N GLY A 272 -1.22 40.21 -21.72
CA GLY A 272 -1.42 41.34 -22.63
C GLY A 272 -1.64 40.92 -24.09
N MET A 273 -1.98 39.64 -24.32
CA MET A 273 -2.11 39.02 -25.64
C MET A 273 -3.32 38.08 -25.68
N ASP A 274 -3.88 37.88 -26.87
CA ASP A 274 -4.88 36.87 -27.15
C ASP A 274 -4.27 35.64 -27.86
N VAL A 275 -5.10 34.63 -28.11
CA VAL A 275 -4.66 33.37 -28.74
C VAL A 275 -4.13 33.61 -30.16
N ALA A 276 -4.73 34.54 -30.92
CA ALA A 276 -4.28 34.88 -32.26
C ALA A 276 -2.86 35.46 -32.23
N ARG A 277 -2.58 36.34 -31.25
CA ARG A 277 -1.24 36.88 -31.05
C ARG A 277 -0.25 35.82 -30.58
N LEU A 278 -0.65 34.87 -29.72
CA LEU A 278 0.22 33.75 -29.36
C LEU A 278 0.62 32.90 -30.57
N HIS A 279 -0.33 32.58 -31.46
CA HIS A 279 0.00 31.88 -32.71
C HIS A 279 0.94 32.68 -33.63
N ALA A 280 0.84 34.01 -33.61
CA ALA A 280 1.75 34.88 -34.36
C ALA A 280 3.16 34.94 -33.76
N VAL A 281 3.30 34.81 -32.43
CA VAL A 281 4.59 34.67 -31.75
C VAL A 281 5.23 33.34 -32.11
N ASN A 282 4.48 32.24 -31.94
CA ASN A 282 4.90 30.91 -32.37
C ASN A 282 3.67 30.02 -32.55
N HIS A 283 3.51 29.47 -33.75
CA HIS A 283 2.36 28.62 -34.07
C HIS A 283 2.26 27.38 -33.16
N HIS A 284 3.40 26.81 -32.74
CA HIS A 284 3.48 25.62 -31.89
C HIS A 284 3.21 25.93 -30.41
N LEU A 285 3.32 27.18 -29.97
CA LEU A 285 3.20 27.56 -28.55
C LEU A 285 1.80 27.25 -27.99
N VAL A 286 0.73 27.49 -28.75
CA VAL A 286 -0.63 27.18 -28.30
C VAL A 286 -0.81 25.68 -28.11
N HIS A 287 -0.30 24.86 -29.03
CA HIS A 287 -0.34 23.41 -28.91
C HIS A 287 0.52 22.89 -27.75
N PHE A 288 1.65 23.55 -27.49
CA PHE A 288 2.46 23.30 -26.32
C PHE A 288 1.67 23.63 -25.03
N LEU A 289 1.03 24.79 -24.92
CA LEU A 289 0.20 25.08 -23.73
C LEU A 289 -0.94 24.06 -23.56
N GLN A 290 -1.53 23.61 -24.68
CA GLN A 290 -2.59 22.60 -24.65
C GLN A 290 -2.11 21.25 -24.14
N HIS A 291 -0.91 20.80 -24.52
CA HIS A 291 -0.37 19.51 -24.08
C HIS A 291 -0.13 19.47 -22.56
N ASP A 292 0.43 20.53 -21.99
CA ASP A 292 0.68 20.65 -20.55
C ASP A 292 -0.65 20.69 -19.79
N ARG A 293 -1.59 21.55 -20.22
CA ARG A 293 -2.87 21.75 -19.51
C ARG A 293 -3.81 20.54 -19.60
N ILE A 294 -3.87 19.84 -20.72
CA ILE A 294 -4.72 18.64 -20.82
C ILE A 294 -4.14 17.47 -20.02
N THR A 295 -2.82 17.37 -19.94
CA THR A 295 -2.12 16.38 -19.11
C THR A 295 -2.31 16.68 -17.62
N MET A 296 -2.24 17.96 -17.23
CA MET A 296 -2.61 18.42 -15.89
C MET A 296 -4.08 18.11 -15.57
N ALA A 297 -5.01 18.42 -16.47
CA ALA A 297 -6.42 18.13 -16.32
C ALA A 297 -6.70 16.62 -16.10
N GLY A 298 -6.06 15.76 -16.90
CA GLY A 298 -6.12 14.31 -16.71
C GLY A 298 -5.58 13.87 -15.35
N THR A 299 -4.49 14.48 -14.88
CA THR A 299 -3.93 14.24 -13.54
C THR A 299 -4.88 14.67 -12.43
N MET A 300 -5.57 15.81 -12.56
CA MET A 300 -6.57 16.26 -11.59
C MET A 300 -7.76 15.29 -11.50
N VAL A 301 -8.24 14.79 -12.65
CA VAL A 301 -9.28 13.76 -12.68
C VAL A 301 -8.78 12.46 -12.03
N ALA A 302 -7.51 12.09 -12.25
CA ALA A 302 -6.90 10.93 -11.62
C ALA A 302 -6.83 11.07 -10.08
N ILE A 303 -6.42 12.24 -9.55
CA ILE A 303 -6.47 12.53 -8.11
C ILE A 303 -7.89 12.37 -7.60
N GLY A 304 -8.86 12.98 -8.29
CA GLY A 304 -10.25 12.93 -7.90
C GLY A 304 -10.84 11.51 -7.88
N ALA A 305 -10.45 10.66 -8.84
CA ALA A 305 -10.81 9.24 -8.86
C ALA A 305 -10.24 8.47 -7.67
N VAL A 306 -8.95 8.66 -7.35
CA VAL A 306 -8.31 8.02 -6.19
C VAL A 306 -8.92 8.52 -4.88
N TYR A 307 -9.21 9.83 -4.76
CA TYR A 307 -9.84 10.42 -3.58
C TYR A 307 -11.26 9.94 -3.37
N THR A 308 -12.03 9.82 -4.45
CA THR A 308 -13.36 9.21 -4.44
C THR A 308 -13.31 7.77 -3.94
N GLY A 309 -12.35 6.99 -4.44
CA GLY A 309 -12.07 5.63 -3.98
C GLY A 309 -11.69 5.54 -2.51
N LEU A 310 -10.70 6.32 -2.07
CA LEU A 310 -10.26 6.39 -0.68
C LEU A 310 -11.40 6.80 0.25
N ALA A 311 -12.24 7.76 -0.17
CA ALA A 311 -13.38 8.21 0.62
C ALA A 311 -14.46 7.12 0.73
N ALA A 312 -14.94 6.61 -0.40
CA ALA A 312 -16.05 5.66 -0.46
C ALA A 312 -15.67 4.25 0.04
N GLY A 313 -14.44 3.81 -0.24
CA GLY A 313 -13.92 2.50 0.14
C GLY A 313 -13.20 2.51 1.48
N GLY A 314 -12.32 3.47 1.75
CA GLY A 314 -11.45 3.46 2.93
C GLY A 314 -12.01 4.24 4.13
N LEU A 315 -12.18 5.56 3.99
CA LEU A 315 -12.65 6.44 5.08
C LEU A 315 -14.04 6.03 5.58
N ARG A 316 -14.93 5.62 4.66
CA ARG A 316 -16.26 5.11 5.00
C ARG A 316 -16.20 3.87 5.89
N GLN A 317 -15.21 3.00 5.67
CA GLN A 317 -14.97 1.80 6.46
C GLN A 317 -14.14 2.07 7.74
N GLY A 318 -13.71 3.31 7.98
CA GLY A 318 -12.87 3.66 9.13
C GLY A 318 -11.42 3.22 9.02
N MET A 319 -10.95 2.90 7.81
CA MET A 319 -9.57 2.48 7.57
C MET A 319 -8.60 3.64 7.78
N ALA A 320 -7.79 3.56 8.83
CA ALA A 320 -6.89 4.65 9.20
C ALA A 320 -5.80 4.92 8.15
N TRP A 321 -5.30 3.87 7.48
CA TRP A 321 -4.33 4.01 6.39
C TRP A 321 -4.90 4.79 5.19
N ALA A 322 -6.20 4.65 4.90
CA ALA A 322 -6.82 5.34 3.77
C ALA A 322 -6.93 6.84 4.05
N ARG A 323 -7.25 7.20 5.31
CA ARG A 323 -7.19 8.58 5.79
C ARG A 323 -5.78 9.14 5.71
N ASP A 324 -4.77 8.36 6.08
CA ASP A 324 -3.38 8.79 6.03
C ASP A 324 -2.89 8.99 4.58
N ALA A 325 -3.26 8.10 3.66
CA ALA A 325 -2.96 8.25 2.24
C ALA A 325 -3.60 9.52 1.65
N TYR A 326 -4.86 9.74 2.00
CA TYR A 326 -5.61 10.93 1.63
C TYR A 326 -4.97 12.21 2.18
N LEU A 327 -4.54 12.20 3.45
CA LEU A 327 -3.83 13.30 4.10
C LEU A 327 -2.50 13.63 3.43
N VAL A 328 -1.65 12.63 3.23
CA VAL A 328 -0.32 12.83 2.62
C VAL A 328 -0.46 13.45 1.24
N SER A 329 -1.32 12.87 0.40
CA SER A 329 -1.59 13.42 -0.94
C SER A 329 -2.14 14.84 -0.88
N GLY A 330 -3.09 15.13 0.02
CA GLY A 330 -3.66 16.48 0.14
C GLY A 330 -2.66 17.51 0.62
N TRP A 331 -1.78 17.15 1.56
CA TRP A 331 -0.70 18.02 2.01
C TRP A 331 0.41 18.23 0.96
N ILE A 332 0.47 17.41 -0.07
CA ILE A 332 1.29 17.69 -1.25
C ILE A 332 0.52 18.60 -2.22
N ALA A 333 -0.77 18.32 -2.47
CA ALA A 333 -1.59 19.04 -3.44
C ALA A 333 -1.88 20.49 -3.06
N PHE A 334 -2.40 20.77 -1.86
CA PHE A 334 -2.88 22.12 -1.52
C PHE A 334 -1.78 23.19 -1.47
N PRO A 335 -0.57 22.90 -0.95
CA PRO A 335 0.53 23.87 -0.96
C PRO A 335 1.05 24.24 -2.36
N THR A 336 0.69 23.52 -3.43
CA THR A 336 1.14 23.88 -4.80
C THR A 336 0.65 25.25 -5.22
N LEU A 337 -0.44 25.77 -4.63
CA LEU A 337 -0.87 27.16 -4.79
C LEU A 337 0.26 28.16 -4.44
N LEU A 338 1.15 27.82 -3.51
CA LEU A 338 2.26 28.69 -3.12
C LEU A 338 3.31 28.84 -4.21
N TYR A 339 3.39 27.91 -5.18
CA TYR A 339 4.24 28.10 -6.36
C TYR A 339 3.84 29.36 -7.12
N PHE A 340 2.55 29.68 -7.14
CA PHE A 340 2.01 30.80 -7.91
C PHE A 340 2.39 32.17 -7.34
N LEU A 341 2.66 32.24 -6.04
CA LEU A 341 3.19 33.46 -5.40
C LEU A 341 4.57 33.83 -5.95
N GLY A 342 5.40 32.83 -6.29
CA GLY A 342 6.75 33.04 -6.83
C GLY A 342 6.77 33.61 -8.25
N PHE A 343 5.72 33.39 -9.03
CA PHE A 343 5.63 33.80 -10.44
C PHE A 343 4.87 35.12 -10.66
N GLY A 344 4.30 35.71 -9.62
CA GLY A 344 3.51 36.95 -9.71
C GLY A 344 2.16 36.78 -10.43
N PHE A 345 1.73 35.54 -10.69
CA PHE A 345 0.46 35.21 -11.33
C PHE A 345 -0.33 34.24 -10.44
N VAL A 346 -1.28 34.78 -9.68
CA VAL A 346 -2.21 33.99 -8.85
C VAL A 346 -3.47 33.74 -9.67
N GLU A 347 -3.60 32.49 -10.15
CA GLU A 347 -4.67 32.10 -11.07
C GLU A 347 -6.02 32.00 -10.33
N PRO A 348 -7.06 32.79 -10.72
CA PRO A 348 -8.29 32.90 -9.95
C PRO A 348 -9.09 31.61 -9.82
N LEU A 349 -9.15 30.78 -10.87
CA LEU A 349 -9.96 29.57 -10.87
C LEU A 349 -9.38 28.50 -9.93
N HIS A 350 -8.08 28.26 -9.99
CA HIS A 350 -7.36 27.37 -9.08
C HIS A 350 -7.43 27.86 -7.65
N THR A 351 -7.31 29.17 -7.43
CA THR A 351 -7.52 29.78 -6.10
C THR A 351 -8.92 29.47 -5.59
N ALA A 352 -9.95 29.63 -6.41
CA ALA A 352 -11.33 29.29 -6.03
C ALA A 352 -11.50 27.80 -5.72
N VAL A 353 -10.92 26.91 -6.53
CA VAL A 353 -10.92 25.46 -6.28
C VAL A 353 -10.27 25.14 -4.94
N VAL A 354 -9.10 25.72 -4.64
CA VAL A 354 -8.40 25.50 -3.36
C VAL A 354 -9.23 26.02 -2.19
N VAL A 355 -9.77 27.24 -2.27
CA VAL A 355 -10.58 27.85 -1.20
C VAL A 355 -11.83 27.02 -0.89
N VAL A 356 -12.46 26.42 -1.90
CA VAL A 356 -13.65 25.58 -1.71
C VAL A 356 -13.28 24.18 -1.20
N LEU A 357 -12.28 23.53 -1.78
CA LEU A 357 -11.96 22.12 -1.48
C LEU A 357 -11.10 21.95 -0.22
N PHE A 358 -10.27 22.91 0.15
CA PHE A 358 -9.38 22.80 1.30
C PHE A 358 -10.13 22.64 2.64
N PRO A 359 -11.15 23.45 2.96
CA PRO A 359 -11.95 23.23 4.18
C PRO A 359 -12.62 21.85 4.20
N MET A 360 -13.11 21.36 3.05
CA MET A 360 -13.70 20.03 2.95
C MET A 360 -12.65 18.93 3.18
N PHE A 361 -11.43 19.09 2.67
CA PHE A 361 -10.30 18.20 2.95
C PHE A 361 -9.98 18.13 4.45
N LEU A 362 -9.96 19.27 5.15
CA LEU A 362 -9.76 19.31 6.60
C LEU A 362 -10.90 18.58 7.34
N LEU A 363 -12.15 18.79 6.94
CA LEU A 363 -13.31 18.09 7.53
C LEU A 363 -13.27 16.58 7.29
N ALA A 364 -12.84 16.15 6.10
CA ALA A 364 -12.69 14.74 5.74
C ALA A 364 -11.66 14.00 6.59
N THR A 365 -10.63 14.72 7.05
CA THR A 365 -9.48 14.14 7.74
C THR A 365 -9.47 14.41 9.25
N ARG A 366 -10.31 15.31 9.74
CA ARG A 366 -10.38 15.65 11.18
C ARG A 366 -11.03 14.56 12.03
N ARG A 367 -12.11 13.93 11.56
CA ARG A 367 -12.87 12.92 12.33
C ARG A 367 -12.38 11.51 12.00
N ARG A 368 -12.34 10.63 13.00
CA ARG A 368 -12.08 9.20 12.82
C ARG A 368 -13.41 8.44 12.86
N THR A 369 -13.65 7.63 11.84
CA THR A 369 -14.73 6.64 11.83
C THR A 369 -14.20 5.36 12.48
N GLY A 370 -15.00 4.69 13.31
CA GLY A 370 -14.64 3.39 13.88
C GLY A 370 -14.47 2.32 12.79
N PRO A 371 -13.68 1.25 13.04
CA PRO A 371 -13.51 0.12 12.12
C PRO A 371 -14.82 -0.55 11.70
N ARG A 372 -15.03 -0.73 10.39
CA ARG A 372 -16.22 -1.40 9.80
C ARG A 372 -15.88 -2.32 8.62
N TRP A 373 -14.63 -2.74 8.49
CA TRP A 373 -14.20 -3.65 7.43
C TRP A 373 -14.38 -5.11 7.84
N THR A 374 -14.22 -6.02 6.88
CA THR A 374 -14.07 -7.45 7.18
C THR A 374 -12.82 -7.93 6.48
N VAL A 375 -11.98 -8.70 7.18
CA VAL A 375 -10.77 -9.27 6.57
C VAL A 375 -11.14 -10.59 5.90
N ARG A 376 -10.85 -10.68 4.60
CA ARG A 376 -10.94 -11.92 3.84
C ARG A 376 -9.61 -12.66 3.91
N GLU A 377 -9.68 -13.98 3.89
CA GLU A 377 -8.49 -14.81 3.74
C GLU A 377 -7.78 -14.51 2.41
N ASP A 378 -6.45 -14.56 2.44
CA ASP A 378 -5.59 -14.36 1.27
C ASP A 378 -5.97 -15.34 0.13
N GLY A 379 -6.45 -16.53 0.49
CA GLY A 379 -6.83 -17.66 -0.37
C GLY A 379 -5.75 -18.10 -1.36
N PRO A 380 -6.04 -18.47 -2.63
CA PRO A 380 -5.07 -19.23 -3.43
C PRO A 380 -3.74 -18.49 -3.65
N GLU A 381 -2.65 -19.15 -3.26
CA GLU A 381 -1.32 -18.58 -3.20
C GLU A 381 -0.81 -18.06 -4.56
N HIS A 382 -1.18 -18.73 -5.66
CA HIS A 382 -0.83 -18.29 -7.00
C HIS A 382 -1.49 -16.95 -7.40
N LEU A 383 -2.73 -16.70 -6.95
CA LEU A 383 -3.41 -15.43 -7.18
C LEU A 383 -2.78 -14.32 -6.34
N ARG A 384 -2.47 -14.63 -5.07
CA ARG A 384 -1.77 -13.73 -4.16
C ARG A 384 -0.42 -13.31 -4.73
N HIS A 385 0.40 -14.25 -5.18
CA HIS A 385 1.71 -13.95 -5.78
C HIS A 385 1.61 -13.05 -7.00
N ARG A 386 0.70 -13.36 -7.95
CA ARG A 386 0.47 -12.50 -9.13
C ARG A 386 0.04 -11.10 -8.71
N ALA A 387 -0.86 -11.01 -7.73
CA ALA A 387 -1.30 -9.71 -7.22
C ALA A 387 -0.17 -8.93 -6.57
N LEU A 388 0.74 -9.57 -5.81
CA LEU A 388 1.92 -8.90 -5.23
C LEU A 388 2.90 -8.41 -6.31
N VAL A 389 3.07 -9.15 -7.41
CA VAL A 389 3.83 -8.62 -8.57
C VAL A 389 3.13 -7.37 -9.10
N GLY A 390 1.81 -7.41 -9.26
CA GLY A 390 1.05 -6.23 -9.70
C GLY A 390 1.16 -5.05 -8.72
N GLN A 391 1.17 -5.32 -7.42
CA GLN A 391 1.38 -4.31 -6.37
C GLN A 391 2.73 -3.61 -6.56
N LEU A 392 3.80 -4.39 -6.77
CA LEU A 392 5.14 -3.86 -6.98
C LEU A 392 5.18 -2.91 -8.18
N LEU A 393 4.60 -3.34 -9.31
CA LEU A 393 4.57 -2.54 -10.53
C LEU A 393 3.87 -1.21 -10.28
N LEU A 394 2.72 -1.19 -9.59
CA LEU A 394 2.01 0.07 -9.30
C LEU A 394 2.71 0.96 -8.27
N VAL A 395 3.36 0.36 -7.26
CA VAL A 395 4.19 1.12 -6.31
C VAL A 395 5.38 1.75 -7.03
N CYS A 396 6.07 1.00 -7.89
CA CYS A 396 7.17 1.51 -8.70
C CYS A 396 6.69 2.63 -9.65
N THR A 397 5.57 2.43 -10.36
CA THR A 397 4.99 3.48 -11.20
C THR A 397 4.68 4.73 -10.39
N GLY A 398 4.03 4.61 -9.24
CA GLY A 398 3.72 5.74 -8.38
C GLY A 398 4.98 6.49 -7.92
N ILE A 399 6.03 5.78 -7.50
CA ILE A 399 7.32 6.41 -7.14
C ILE A 399 7.94 7.11 -8.35
N SER A 400 7.93 6.50 -9.53
CA SER A 400 8.46 7.11 -10.75
C SER A 400 7.68 8.36 -11.16
N LEU A 401 6.35 8.35 -11.06
CA LEU A 401 5.52 9.53 -11.31
C LEU A 401 5.79 10.64 -10.29
N PHE A 402 6.06 10.29 -9.02
CA PHE A 402 6.42 11.26 -8.00
C PHE A 402 7.75 11.96 -8.34
N ILE A 403 8.76 11.17 -8.72
CA ILE A 403 10.05 11.70 -9.18
C ILE A 403 9.86 12.58 -10.42
N GLY A 404 9.07 12.13 -11.40
CA GLY A 404 8.75 12.91 -12.59
C GLY A 404 8.08 14.25 -12.26
N GLY A 405 7.09 14.24 -11.36
CA GLY A 405 6.43 15.47 -10.90
C GLY A 405 7.40 16.42 -10.19
N ALA A 406 8.31 15.91 -9.36
CA ALA A 406 9.34 16.72 -8.71
C ALA A 406 10.31 17.34 -9.72
N VAL A 407 10.74 16.57 -10.73
CA VAL A 407 11.61 17.07 -11.81
C VAL A 407 10.90 18.16 -12.62
N VAL A 408 9.64 17.94 -13.03
CA VAL A 408 8.87 18.93 -13.79
C VAL A 408 8.63 20.20 -12.97
N SER A 409 8.30 20.08 -11.68
CA SER A 409 8.18 21.25 -10.80
C SER A 409 9.50 22.00 -10.64
N PHE A 410 10.63 21.29 -10.50
CA PHE A 410 11.95 21.91 -10.41
C PHE A 410 12.34 22.65 -11.69
N VAL A 411 12.13 22.03 -12.86
CA VAL A 411 12.35 22.67 -14.17
C VAL A 411 11.48 23.91 -14.31
N GLY A 412 10.18 23.82 -13.96
CA GLY A 412 9.26 24.95 -13.98
C GLY A 412 9.69 26.11 -13.09
N LEU A 413 10.38 25.84 -11.98
CA LEU A 413 10.88 26.87 -11.06
C LEU A 413 12.26 27.43 -11.44
N THR A 414 12.95 26.87 -12.44
CA THR A 414 14.34 27.22 -12.77
C THR A 414 14.52 27.59 -14.23
N GLY A 415 14.56 26.60 -15.13
CA GLY A 415 14.90 26.77 -16.55
C GLY A 415 13.69 26.91 -17.48
N VAL A 416 12.47 26.67 -16.97
CA VAL A 416 11.16 26.67 -17.68
C VAL A 416 11.03 25.61 -18.76
N PHE A 417 12.04 25.45 -19.63
CA PHE A 417 12.07 24.50 -20.73
C PHE A 417 13.19 23.44 -20.56
N VAL A 418 12.94 22.27 -21.16
CA VAL A 418 13.95 21.27 -21.48
C VAL A 418 14.24 21.28 -22.98
N ASP A 419 15.33 20.65 -23.41
CA ASP A 419 15.77 20.66 -24.82
C ASP A 419 14.69 20.19 -25.78
N SER A 420 13.95 19.14 -25.43
CA SER A 420 12.87 18.63 -26.28
C SER A 420 11.70 19.60 -26.44
N ASP A 421 11.49 20.54 -25.50
CA ASP A 421 10.49 21.60 -25.65
C ASP A 421 10.94 22.62 -26.69
N LEU A 422 12.22 23.01 -26.64
CA LEU A 422 12.81 23.98 -27.56
C LEU A 422 12.87 23.40 -28.98
N ASP A 423 13.13 22.12 -29.12
CA ASP A 423 13.06 21.40 -30.39
C ASP A 423 11.63 21.42 -30.97
N PHE A 424 10.60 21.20 -30.13
CA PHE A 424 9.20 21.29 -30.56
C PHE A 424 8.80 22.71 -30.95
N LEU A 425 9.22 23.71 -30.16
CA LEU A 425 8.95 25.12 -30.40
C LEU A 425 9.79 25.70 -31.55
N ARG A 426 10.89 25.05 -31.93
CA ARG A 426 11.86 25.46 -32.97
C ARG A 426 12.50 26.83 -32.71
N VAL A 427 12.57 27.25 -31.45
CA VAL A 427 13.17 28.52 -31.02
C VAL A 427 13.82 28.35 -29.65
N GLY A 428 14.82 29.18 -29.34
CA GLY A 428 15.41 29.29 -28.02
C GLY A 428 14.49 29.98 -27.02
N ALA A 429 14.73 29.77 -25.72
CA ALA A 429 13.93 30.36 -24.64
C ALA A 429 13.99 31.90 -24.60
N ASP A 430 15.09 32.48 -25.09
CA ASP A 430 15.35 33.91 -25.22
C ASP A 430 14.44 34.61 -26.24
N ALA A 431 13.75 33.85 -27.09
CA ALA A 431 12.75 34.37 -28.02
C ALA A 431 11.44 34.79 -27.35
N PHE A 432 11.21 34.44 -26.08
CA PHE A 432 9.97 34.71 -25.36
C PHE A 432 10.14 35.80 -24.31
N ASP A 433 9.10 36.63 -24.13
CA ASP A 433 9.10 37.63 -23.07
C ASP A 433 8.94 37.01 -21.66
N GLN A 434 9.34 37.77 -20.64
CA GLN A 434 9.33 37.31 -19.25
C GLN A 434 7.93 36.97 -18.71
N ARG A 435 6.87 37.59 -19.23
CA ARG A 435 5.50 37.31 -18.76
C ARG A 435 5.03 35.97 -19.29
N LEU A 436 5.28 35.68 -20.56
CA LEU A 436 5.00 34.39 -21.17
C LEU A 436 5.82 33.27 -20.53
N LEU A 437 7.12 33.50 -20.26
CA LEU A 437 7.96 32.54 -19.54
C LEU A 437 7.40 32.25 -18.13
N SER A 438 7.00 33.28 -17.38
CA SER A 438 6.39 33.13 -16.06
C SER A 438 5.06 32.37 -16.11
N PHE A 439 4.27 32.57 -17.17
CA PHE A 439 3.01 31.87 -17.39
C PHE A 439 3.21 30.37 -17.68
N ILE A 440 4.19 30.02 -18.52
CA ILE A 440 4.54 28.62 -18.80
C ILE A 440 5.13 27.94 -17.55
N ALA A 441 6.02 28.65 -16.85
CA ALA A 441 6.61 28.20 -15.59
C ALA A 441 5.53 27.88 -14.53
N HIS A 442 4.52 28.74 -14.40
CA HIS A 442 3.37 28.54 -13.53
C HIS A 442 2.63 27.23 -13.86
N ASP A 443 2.26 27.02 -15.12
CA ASP A 443 1.51 25.84 -15.56
C ASP A 443 2.29 24.55 -15.27
N ARG A 444 3.61 24.55 -15.53
CA ARG A 444 4.49 23.40 -15.29
C ARG A 444 4.71 23.10 -13.82
N ALA A 445 4.99 24.13 -13.03
CA ALA A 445 5.15 23.97 -11.58
C ALA A 445 3.87 23.40 -10.96
N GLY A 446 2.71 23.94 -11.36
CA GLY A 446 1.39 23.45 -10.95
C GLY A 446 1.12 22.01 -11.38
N PHE A 447 1.44 21.66 -12.63
CA PHE A 447 1.33 20.29 -13.14
C PHE A 447 2.20 19.31 -12.35
N GLY A 448 3.49 19.61 -12.15
CA GLY A 448 4.39 18.75 -11.38
C GLY A 448 3.91 18.54 -9.94
N GLY A 449 3.36 19.59 -9.31
CA GLY A 449 2.73 19.52 -7.99
C GLY A 449 1.53 18.58 -7.93
N ALA A 450 0.61 18.71 -8.89
CA ALA A 450 -0.53 17.81 -9.02
C ALA A 450 -0.09 16.36 -9.28
N LEU A 451 0.93 16.16 -10.13
CA LEU A 451 1.48 14.85 -10.44
C LEU A 451 2.10 14.18 -9.20
N MET A 452 2.85 14.92 -8.38
CA MET A 452 3.37 14.42 -7.11
C MET A 452 2.25 14.01 -6.15
N ALA A 453 1.17 14.78 -6.05
CA ALA A 453 0.03 14.42 -5.22
C ALA A 453 -0.66 13.13 -5.70
N ALA A 454 -0.98 13.05 -7.00
CA ALA A 454 -1.55 11.86 -7.63
C ALA A 454 -0.67 10.62 -7.38
N ALA A 455 0.63 10.77 -7.61
CA ALA A 455 1.63 9.74 -7.43
C ALA A 455 1.71 9.25 -5.97
N ALA A 456 1.68 10.16 -5.00
CA ALA A 456 1.64 9.80 -3.59
C ALA A 456 0.37 9.00 -3.25
N ALA A 457 -0.80 9.47 -3.71
CA ALA A 457 -2.06 8.75 -3.48
C ALA A 457 -2.05 7.34 -4.11
N ILE A 458 -1.59 7.21 -5.35
CA ILE A 458 -1.48 5.93 -6.08
C ILE A 458 -0.51 4.98 -5.38
N THR A 459 0.66 5.49 -4.97
CA THR A 459 1.69 4.70 -4.27
C THR A 459 1.17 4.17 -2.96
N LEU A 460 0.56 5.03 -2.13
CA LEU A 460 0.07 4.66 -0.81
C LEU A 460 -1.16 3.76 -0.88
N LEU A 461 -2.08 4.00 -1.82
CA LEU A 461 -3.20 3.11 -2.09
C LEU A 461 -2.71 1.72 -2.53
N SER A 462 -1.71 1.66 -3.41
CA SER A 462 -1.13 0.39 -3.85
C SER A 462 -0.35 -0.32 -2.74
N ALA A 463 0.39 0.42 -1.90
CA ALA A 463 1.17 -0.14 -0.81
C ALA A 463 0.30 -0.68 0.34
N TRP A 464 -0.78 0.02 0.70
CA TRP A 464 -1.57 -0.27 1.91
C TRP A 464 -2.95 -0.88 1.66
N GLY A 465 -3.53 -0.65 0.48
CA GLY A 465 -4.86 -1.12 0.11
C GLY A 465 -4.91 -2.53 -0.49
N TRP A 466 -3.79 -3.24 -0.58
CA TRP A 466 -3.67 -4.46 -1.39
C TRP A 466 -4.24 -5.72 -0.73
N ARG A 467 -5.56 -5.76 -0.56
CA ARG A 467 -6.29 -6.85 0.12
C ARG A 467 -7.27 -7.52 -0.81
N ARG A 468 -7.48 -8.82 -0.59
CA ARG A 468 -8.39 -9.61 -1.43
C ARG A 468 -9.82 -9.10 -1.32
N GLY A 469 -10.46 -8.90 -2.47
CA GLY A 469 -11.86 -8.47 -2.53
C GLY A 469 -12.09 -6.96 -2.39
N GLU A 470 -11.04 -6.16 -2.20
CA GLU A 470 -11.11 -4.70 -2.23
C GLU A 470 -11.17 -4.18 -3.67
N TRP A 471 -12.25 -4.53 -4.37
CA TRP A 471 -12.45 -4.21 -5.80
C TRP A 471 -12.39 -2.70 -6.09
N TRP A 472 -12.76 -1.86 -5.11
CA TRP A 472 -12.69 -0.41 -5.23
C TRP A 472 -11.25 0.08 -5.39
N VAL A 473 -10.25 -0.61 -4.82
CA VAL A 473 -8.83 -0.28 -5.01
C VAL A 473 -8.45 -0.43 -6.48
N TRP A 474 -8.84 -1.56 -7.08
CA TRP A 474 -8.58 -1.83 -8.48
C TRP A 474 -9.24 -0.80 -9.40
N TRP A 475 -10.51 -0.47 -9.17
CA TRP A 475 -11.22 0.51 -10.00
C TRP A 475 -10.74 1.93 -9.82
N SER A 476 -10.37 2.33 -8.60
CA SER A 476 -9.80 3.66 -8.35
C SER A 476 -8.51 3.84 -9.14
N LEU A 477 -7.64 2.82 -9.12
CA LEU A 477 -6.37 2.82 -9.86
C LEU A 477 -6.59 2.72 -11.37
N ALA A 478 -7.56 1.91 -11.84
CA ALA A 478 -7.87 1.78 -13.27
C ALA A 478 -8.44 3.08 -13.86
N VAL A 479 -9.38 3.73 -13.17
CA VAL A 479 -9.95 5.01 -13.60
C VAL A 479 -8.89 6.10 -13.55
N ALA A 480 -8.06 6.15 -12.50
CA ALA A 480 -6.97 7.10 -12.41
C ALA A 480 -5.92 6.91 -13.53
N ALA A 481 -5.57 5.67 -13.84
CA ALA A 481 -4.67 5.35 -14.94
C ALA A 481 -5.24 5.79 -16.29
N ALA A 482 -6.51 5.50 -16.56
CA ALA A 482 -7.17 5.93 -17.79
C ALA A 482 -7.21 7.47 -17.89
N ALA A 483 -7.59 8.15 -16.81
CA ALA A 483 -7.67 9.60 -16.76
C ALA A 483 -6.31 10.30 -16.91
N GLY A 484 -5.24 9.73 -16.34
CA GLY A 484 -3.89 10.30 -16.43
C GLY A 484 -3.21 10.00 -17.77
N PHE A 485 -3.17 8.74 -18.20
CA PHE A 485 -2.37 8.32 -19.35
C PHE A 485 -3.05 8.59 -20.70
N LEU A 486 -4.38 8.41 -20.82
CA LEU A 486 -5.03 8.53 -22.13
C LEU A 486 -4.98 9.97 -22.68
N PRO A 487 -5.35 11.02 -21.92
CA PRO A 487 -5.26 12.39 -22.44
C PRO A 487 -3.82 12.78 -22.78
N ALA A 488 -2.85 12.36 -21.97
CA ALA A 488 -1.44 12.60 -22.21
C ALA A 488 -0.99 11.99 -23.55
N LEU A 489 -1.23 10.69 -23.77
CA LEU A 489 -0.83 10.03 -25.02
C LEU A 489 -1.56 10.61 -26.25
N LEU A 490 -2.86 10.89 -26.11
CA LEU A 490 -3.66 11.42 -27.20
C LEU A 490 -3.18 12.81 -27.62
N VAL A 491 -2.94 13.73 -26.68
CA VAL A 491 -2.52 15.09 -27.04
C VAL A 491 -1.14 15.09 -27.70
N HIS A 492 -0.19 14.30 -27.20
CA HIS A 492 1.16 14.20 -27.79
C HIS A 492 1.09 13.68 -29.23
N GLY A 493 0.23 12.68 -29.49
CA GLY A 493 -0.01 12.17 -30.84
C GLY A 493 -0.68 13.19 -31.76
N VAL A 494 -1.68 13.93 -31.27
CA VAL A 494 -2.44 14.91 -32.06
C VAL A 494 -1.59 16.13 -32.44
N ILE A 495 -0.76 16.64 -31.53
CA ILE A 495 0.05 17.83 -31.78
C ILE A 495 1.42 17.51 -32.41
N GLY A 496 1.79 16.23 -32.50
CA GLY A 496 3.07 15.78 -33.04
C GLY A 496 4.26 15.97 -32.08
N TYR A 497 4.02 16.19 -30.79
CA TYR A 497 5.09 16.26 -29.79
C TYR A 497 5.47 14.84 -29.33
N VAL A 498 6.23 14.14 -30.18
CA VAL A 498 6.50 12.69 -30.04
C VAL A 498 7.98 12.38 -29.81
N ASP A 499 8.71 13.29 -29.16
CA ASP A 499 10.09 13.03 -28.76
C ASP A 499 10.16 11.74 -27.91
N PHE A 500 11.15 10.90 -28.22
CA PHE A 500 11.26 9.57 -27.62
C PHE A 500 11.48 9.64 -26.12
N PHE A 501 12.40 10.50 -25.66
CA PHE A 501 12.73 10.60 -24.24
C PHE A 501 11.62 11.29 -23.44
N HIS A 502 10.92 12.24 -24.06
CA HIS A 502 9.75 12.88 -23.48
C HIS A 502 8.58 11.89 -23.31
N LEU A 503 8.29 11.07 -24.33
CA LEU A 503 7.12 10.18 -24.33
C LEU A 503 7.36 8.83 -23.64
N ALA A 504 8.61 8.34 -23.60
CA ALA A 504 8.95 7.04 -23.03
C ALA A 504 8.48 6.82 -21.58
N PRO A 505 8.61 7.80 -20.64
CA PRO A 505 8.09 7.66 -19.28
C PRO A 505 6.59 7.38 -19.23
N VAL A 506 5.81 8.02 -20.10
CA VAL A 506 4.34 7.87 -20.17
C VAL A 506 3.98 6.47 -20.68
N VAL A 507 4.61 6.02 -21.76
CA VAL A 507 4.37 4.69 -22.35
C VAL A 507 4.80 3.57 -21.40
N LEU A 508 5.98 3.70 -20.78
CA LEU A 508 6.47 2.74 -19.79
C LEU A 508 5.55 2.69 -18.57
N GLY A 509 5.16 3.85 -18.04
CA GLY A 509 4.23 3.97 -16.93
C GLY A 509 2.88 3.31 -17.21
N LEU A 510 2.33 3.51 -18.42
CA LEU A 510 1.09 2.85 -18.86
C LEU A 510 1.27 1.33 -18.93
N GLY A 511 2.35 0.84 -19.54
CA GLY A 511 2.64 -0.59 -19.65
C GLY A 511 2.76 -1.28 -18.29
N LEU A 512 3.51 -0.68 -17.36
CA LEU A 512 3.63 -1.16 -15.98
C LEU A 512 2.28 -1.15 -15.27
N THR A 513 1.48 -0.11 -15.47
CA THR A 513 0.16 0.05 -14.82
C THR A 513 -0.86 -0.96 -15.32
N VAL A 514 -0.99 -1.11 -16.64
CA VAL A 514 -1.89 -2.09 -17.26
C VAL A 514 -1.51 -3.51 -16.83
N THR A 515 -0.23 -3.83 -16.85
CA THR A 515 0.27 -5.14 -16.39
C THR A 515 -0.04 -5.34 -14.91
N GLY A 516 0.22 -4.34 -14.07
CA GLY A 516 -0.04 -4.40 -12.63
C GLY A 516 -1.53 -4.59 -12.29
N LEU A 517 -2.42 -3.88 -13.00
CA LEU A 517 -3.86 -4.04 -12.89
C LEU A 517 -4.32 -5.41 -13.39
N ALA A 518 -3.79 -5.91 -14.51
CA ALA A 518 -4.15 -7.20 -15.06
C ALA A 518 -3.78 -8.36 -14.11
N LEU A 519 -2.57 -8.31 -13.53
CA LEU A 519 -2.08 -9.32 -12.59
C LEU A 519 -2.86 -9.34 -11.26
N SER A 520 -3.40 -8.19 -10.84
CA SER A 520 -4.08 -8.03 -9.56
C SER A 520 -5.61 -8.16 -9.63
N ARG A 521 -6.22 -8.07 -10.81
CA ARG A 521 -7.67 -8.08 -11.01
C ARG A 521 -8.36 -9.26 -10.33
N SER A 522 -7.87 -10.48 -10.55
CA SER A 522 -8.49 -11.69 -10.00
C SER A 522 -8.45 -11.76 -8.47
N TYR A 523 -7.45 -11.14 -7.85
CA TYR A 523 -7.28 -11.11 -6.40
C TYR A 523 -8.10 -9.97 -5.77
N LEU A 524 -7.97 -8.74 -6.28
CA LEU A 524 -8.68 -7.57 -5.76
C LEU A 524 -10.19 -7.63 -6.07
N CYS A 525 -10.59 -8.14 -7.23
CA CYS A 525 -12.00 -8.30 -7.59
C CYS A 525 -12.55 -9.71 -7.31
N GLY A 526 -11.72 -10.62 -6.79
CA GLY A 526 -12.05 -12.02 -6.46
C GLY A 526 -12.98 -12.15 -5.26
N GLY A 527 -14.23 -11.77 -5.46
CA GLY A 527 -15.29 -11.76 -4.44
C GLY A 527 -16.58 -11.06 -4.87
N ALA A 528 -16.61 -10.37 -6.02
CA ALA A 528 -17.82 -9.73 -6.55
C ALA A 528 -18.81 -10.73 -7.21
N ALA A 529 -18.39 -11.96 -7.49
CA ALA A 529 -19.23 -13.01 -8.05
C ALA A 529 -19.73 -13.96 -6.97
N ARG A 530 -20.89 -13.62 -6.37
CA ARG A 530 -21.97 -14.49 -5.84
C ARG A 530 -22.77 -13.76 -4.74
N CYS A 531 -23.46 -12.68 -5.11
CA CYS A 531 -24.77 -12.38 -4.53
C CYS A 531 -25.79 -12.53 -5.66
N SER A 532 -26.16 -13.79 -5.95
CA SER A 532 -27.41 -14.08 -6.66
C SER A 532 -28.31 -14.77 -5.63
N PRO A 533 -29.45 -14.17 -5.25
CA PRO A 533 -30.40 -14.83 -4.39
C PRO A 533 -31.14 -15.87 -5.25
N ARG A 534 -30.61 -17.08 -5.35
CA ARG A 534 -31.36 -18.24 -5.86
C ARG A 534 -31.64 -19.20 -4.72
N GLY A 535 -32.76 -18.93 -4.08
CA GLY A 535 -33.68 -19.82 -3.37
C GLY A 535 -33.14 -21.14 -2.82
N ALA A 536 -32.87 -21.15 -1.51
CA ALA A 536 -33.12 -22.33 -0.69
C ALA A 536 -34.61 -22.31 -0.29
N ALA A 537 -35.49 -22.70 -1.21
CA ALA A 537 -36.84 -23.09 -0.85
C ALA A 537 -36.77 -24.55 -0.35
N HIS A 538 -36.54 -24.71 0.95
CA HIS A 538 -36.76 -26.00 1.62
C HIS A 538 -38.26 -26.29 1.57
N ARG A 539 -38.66 -27.23 0.72
CA ARG A 539 -40.02 -27.75 0.62
C ARG A 539 -40.24 -28.67 1.84
N VAL A 540 -41.02 -28.21 2.81
CA VAL A 540 -41.54 -29.04 3.90
C VAL A 540 -42.67 -29.89 3.31
N THR A 541 -42.43 -31.18 3.12
CA THR A 541 -43.49 -32.16 2.89
C THR A 541 -44.02 -32.62 4.23
N ALA A 542 -45.17 -32.07 4.62
CA ALA A 542 -46.05 -32.70 5.60
C ALA A 542 -47.05 -33.54 4.82
N THR A 543 -47.08 -34.85 5.06
CA THR A 543 -48.25 -35.71 4.84
C THR A 543 -47.96 -37.04 5.55
N ASP A 544 -48.44 -37.10 6.78
CA ASP A 544 -48.83 -38.35 7.42
C ASP A 544 -50.23 -38.10 8.02
N ARG A 545 -51.23 -38.27 7.15
CA ARG A 545 -52.62 -38.68 7.40
C ARG A 545 -53.33 -38.86 6.08
#